data_AF-A0A9E3WN40-F1
#
_entry.id   AF-A0A9E3WN40-F1
#
_cell.length_a   1.000
_cell.length_b   1.000
_cell.length_c   1.000
_cell.angle_alpha   90.00
_cell.angle_beta   90.00
_cell.angle_gamma   90.00
#
_symmetry.space_group_name_H-M   'P 1'
#
loop_
_entity.id
_entity.type
_entity.pdbx_description
1 polymer ?
#
loop_
_entity_poly.entity_id
_entity_poly.type
_entity_poly.pdbx_seq_one_letter_code
_entity_poly.pdbx_strand_id
1 'polypeptide(L)'
;MNELLSLLPKLDTLHSFVDDLQELFAVRRSQDQAWKIWRRMQAYLNNAHLRKALEVLSKANMLKLLTYLDRPASIRSTVRTNNHVERCNRVLRYLEKLRYKWRRRRAIIRHILLQFQNWMNHNENNPAIDT
;
A
#
# COMPACT_ATOMS: atom_id res chain seq x y z
N MET A 1 -0.59 -16.63 -23.40
CA MET A 1 -1.52 -15.48 -23.38
C MET A 1 -2.25 -15.31 -24.72
N ASN A 2 -1.54 -15.37 -25.85
CA ASN A 2 -2.12 -15.07 -27.18
C ASN A 2 -3.30 -15.97 -27.61
N GLU A 3 -3.30 -17.26 -27.25
CA GLU A 3 -4.43 -18.16 -27.54
C GLU A 3 -5.71 -17.80 -26.76
N LEU A 4 -5.59 -17.21 -25.57
CA LEU A 4 -6.74 -16.89 -24.73
C LEU A 4 -7.41 -15.59 -25.18
N LEU A 5 -6.62 -14.65 -25.71
CA LEU A 5 -7.10 -13.40 -26.30
C LEU A 5 -7.72 -13.62 -27.69
N SER A 6 -7.21 -14.59 -28.48
CA SER A 6 -7.84 -14.97 -29.76
C SER A 6 -9.22 -15.61 -29.57
N LEU A 7 -9.42 -16.35 -28.47
CA LEU A 7 -10.71 -16.97 -28.13
C LEU A 7 -11.74 -15.98 -27.55
N LEU A 8 -11.29 -14.95 -26.82
CA LEU A 8 -12.18 -13.95 -26.24
C LEU A 8 -11.59 -12.53 -26.37
N PRO A 9 -11.74 -11.87 -27.52
CA PRO A 9 -11.15 -10.54 -27.77
C PRO A 9 -11.68 -9.44 -26.84
N LYS A 10 -12.81 -9.68 -26.17
CA LYS A 10 -13.34 -8.79 -25.12
C LYS A 10 -12.37 -8.64 -23.93
N LEU A 11 -11.45 -9.60 -23.74
CA LEU A 11 -10.43 -9.55 -22.68
C LEU A 11 -9.25 -8.64 -23.00
N ASP A 12 -9.04 -8.24 -24.26
CA ASP A 12 -7.92 -7.34 -24.61
C ASP A 12 -7.98 -6.02 -23.83
N THR A 13 -9.19 -5.49 -23.63
CA THR A 13 -9.40 -4.26 -22.86
C THR A 13 -9.02 -4.43 -21.40
N LEU A 14 -9.34 -5.58 -20.81
CA LEU A 14 -8.98 -5.90 -19.43
C LEU A 14 -7.47 -6.14 -19.30
N HIS A 15 -6.88 -6.84 -20.28
CA HIS A 15 -5.44 -7.10 -20.31
C HIS A 15 -4.65 -5.79 -20.38
N SER A 16 -4.99 -4.92 -21.33
CA SER A 16 -4.37 -3.60 -21.48
C SER A 16 -4.51 -2.75 -20.21
N PHE A 17 -5.67 -2.84 -19.55
CA PHE A 17 -5.89 -2.17 -18.27
C PHE A 17 -4.97 -2.71 -17.16
N VAL A 18 -4.78 -4.04 -17.08
CA VAL A 18 -3.89 -4.67 -16.11
C VAL A 18 -2.43 -4.31 -16.40
N ASP A 19 -2.02 -4.30 -17.66
CA ASP A 19 -0.67 -3.88 -18.06
C ASP A 19 -0.41 -2.42 -17.67
N ASP A 20 -1.38 -1.53 -17.92
CA ASP A 20 -1.30 -0.13 -17.51
C ASP A 20 -1.23 0.02 -15.98
N LEU A 21 -1.97 -0.79 -15.23
CA LEU A 21 -1.88 -0.82 -13.76
C LEU A 21 -0.51 -1.29 -13.29
N GLN A 22 0.01 -2.37 -13.85
CA GLN A 22 1.33 -2.89 -13.49
C GLN A 22 2.42 -1.87 -13.83
N GLU A 23 2.32 -1.21 -14.99
CA GLU A 23 3.24 -0.14 -15.37
C GLU A 23 3.15 1.06 -14.42
N LEU A 24 1.95 1.44 -14.01
CA LEU A 24 1.71 2.55 -13.07
C LEU A 24 2.40 2.32 -11.72
N PHE A 25 2.40 1.10 -11.21
CA PHE A 25 2.97 0.75 -9.90
C PHE A 25 4.41 0.22 -9.95
N ALA A 26 5.06 0.24 -11.11
CA ALA A 26 6.43 -0.25 -11.24
C ALA A 26 7.43 0.55 -10.36
N VAL A 27 8.32 -0.17 -9.67
CA VAL A 27 9.20 0.35 -8.61
C VAL A 27 10.13 1.48 -9.08
N ARG A 28 10.54 1.47 -10.35
CA ARG A 28 11.50 2.45 -10.92
C ARG A 28 10.85 3.62 -11.65
N ARG A 29 9.54 3.81 -11.51
CA ARG A 29 8.80 4.85 -12.25
C ARG A 29 9.07 6.26 -11.71
N SER A 30 9.06 7.22 -12.64
CA SER A 30 9.03 8.66 -12.35
C SER A 30 7.60 9.19 -12.26
N GLN A 31 7.42 10.36 -11.64
CA GLN A 31 6.13 11.03 -11.52
C GLN A 31 5.49 11.36 -12.89
N ASP A 32 6.29 11.85 -13.83
CA ASP A 32 5.80 12.20 -15.17
C ASP A 32 5.28 10.98 -15.94
N GLN A 33 5.96 9.84 -15.80
CA GLN A 33 5.52 8.59 -16.41
C GLN A 33 4.20 8.12 -15.79
N ALA A 34 4.06 8.19 -14.46
CA ALA A 34 2.83 7.84 -13.78
C ALA A 34 1.64 8.72 -14.23
N TRP A 35 1.86 10.03 -14.41
CA TRP A 35 0.83 10.93 -14.95
C TRP A 35 0.42 10.63 -16.39
N LYS A 36 1.38 10.22 -17.24
CA LYS A 36 1.08 9.81 -18.62
C LYS A 36 0.23 8.54 -18.66
N ILE A 37 0.59 7.55 -17.84
CA ILE A 37 -0.16 6.29 -17.73
C ILE A 37 -1.56 6.55 -17.18
N TRP A 38 -1.70 7.30 -16.09
CA TRP A 38 -3.02 7.62 -15.53
C TRP A 38 -3.93 8.37 -16.52
N ARG A 39 -3.36 9.27 -17.34
CA ARG A 39 -4.10 9.91 -18.43
C ARG A 39 -4.53 8.92 -19.51
N ARG A 40 -3.65 8.01 -19.93
CA ARG A 40 -3.97 6.92 -20.87
C ARG A 40 -5.11 6.04 -20.33
N MET A 41 -5.09 5.74 -19.04
CA MET A 41 -6.11 4.92 -18.38
C MET A 41 -7.50 5.56 -18.35
N GLN A 42 -7.65 6.87 -18.61
CA GLN A 42 -8.97 7.49 -18.73
C GLN A 42 -9.78 6.92 -19.91
N ALA A 43 -9.12 6.31 -20.90
CA ALA A 43 -9.79 5.60 -22.00
C ALA A 43 -10.69 4.45 -21.52
N TYR A 44 -10.42 3.87 -20.34
CA TYR A 44 -11.19 2.74 -19.80
C TYR A 44 -12.48 3.15 -19.06
N LEU A 45 -12.76 4.44 -18.89
CA LEU A 45 -13.94 4.94 -18.16
C LEU A 45 -15.28 4.52 -18.79
N ASN A 46 -15.28 4.21 -20.09
CA ASN A 46 -16.45 3.73 -20.81
C ASN A 46 -16.91 2.34 -20.33
N ASN A 47 -16.01 1.54 -19.73
CA ASN A 47 -16.36 0.26 -19.15
C ASN A 47 -16.78 0.43 -17.68
N ALA A 48 -18.02 0.05 -17.35
CA ALA A 48 -18.58 0.21 -16.00
C ALA A 48 -17.80 -0.55 -14.92
N HIS A 49 -17.21 -1.70 -15.24
CA HIS A 49 -16.42 -2.49 -14.29
C HIS A 49 -15.04 -1.86 -14.05
N LEU A 50 -14.37 -1.39 -15.11
CA LEU A 50 -13.06 -0.74 -15.00
C LEU A 50 -13.14 0.65 -14.37
N ARG A 51 -14.26 1.35 -14.58
CA ARG A 51 -14.55 2.64 -13.93
C ARG A 51 -14.47 2.55 -12.41
N LYS A 52 -15.08 1.53 -11.80
CA LYS A 52 -15.01 1.32 -10.35
C LYS A 52 -13.57 1.14 -9.84
N ALA A 53 -12.72 0.47 -10.63
CA ALA A 53 -11.31 0.33 -10.30
C ALA A 53 -10.56 1.67 -10.41
N LEU A 54 -10.89 2.49 -11.42
CA LEU A 54 -10.32 3.83 -11.59
C LEU A 54 -10.79 4.85 -10.54
N GLU A 55 -11.98 4.67 -9.96
CA GLU A 55 -12.44 5.49 -8.84
C GLU A 55 -11.54 5.34 -7.61
N VAL A 56 -11.00 4.13 -7.36
CA VAL A 56 -9.98 3.91 -6.33
C VAL A 56 -8.72 4.70 -6.66
N LEU A 57 -8.36 4.81 -7.94
CA LEU A 57 -7.29 5.66 -8.47
C LEU A 57 -7.75 7.10 -8.76
N SER A 58 -8.65 7.64 -7.93
CA SER A 58 -9.04 9.05 -7.98
C SER A 58 -7.81 9.98 -7.95
N LYS A 59 -8.00 11.22 -8.43
CA LYS A 59 -6.95 12.25 -8.42
C LYS A 59 -6.29 12.42 -7.05
N ALA A 60 -7.06 12.31 -5.95
CA ALA A 60 -6.53 12.40 -4.59
C ALA A 60 -5.60 11.23 -4.24
N ASN A 61 -5.95 10.01 -4.63
CA ASN A 61 -5.10 8.85 -4.40
C ASN A 61 -3.89 8.81 -5.34
N MET A 62 -4.02 9.38 -6.54
CA MET A 62 -2.89 9.61 -7.45
C MET A 62 -1.87 10.59 -6.85
N LEU A 63 -2.31 11.67 -6.21
CA LEU A 63 -1.39 12.57 -5.50
C LEU A 63 -0.58 11.83 -4.43
N LYS A 64 -1.22 10.96 -3.65
CA LYS A 64 -0.53 10.11 -2.67
C LYS A 64 0.48 9.16 -3.33
N LEU A 65 0.11 8.56 -4.47
CA LEU A 65 1.01 7.70 -5.25
C LEU A 65 2.22 8.49 -5.74
N LEU A 66 2.04 9.71 -6.24
CA LEU A 66 3.14 10.56 -6.71
C LEU A 66 4.09 10.94 -5.58
N THR A 67 3.56 11.30 -4.41
CA THR A 67 4.38 11.52 -3.20
C THR A 67 5.15 10.26 -2.80
N TYR A 68 4.58 9.08 -3.00
CA TYR A 68 5.29 7.82 -2.77
C TYR A 68 6.40 7.58 -3.82
N LEU A 69 6.12 7.84 -5.10
CA LEU A 69 7.07 7.67 -6.21
C LEU A 69 8.26 8.65 -6.16
N ASP A 70 8.08 9.80 -5.52
CA ASP A 70 9.14 10.78 -5.27
C ASP A 70 10.26 10.23 -4.38
N ARG A 71 9.95 9.21 -3.57
CA ARG A 71 10.91 8.59 -2.67
C ARG A 71 11.94 7.76 -3.45
N PRO A 72 13.20 7.69 -2.97
CA PRO A 72 14.22 6.80 -3.52
C PRO A 72 13.71 5.37 -3.65
N ALA A 73 14.09 4.68 -4.74
CA ALA A 73 13.66 3.30 -4.99
C ALA A 73 14.07 2.34 -3.85
N SER A 74 15.23 2.57 -3.22
CA SER A 74 15.69 1.83 -2.03
C SER A 74 14.75 1.98 -0.84
N ILE A 75 14.19 3.17 -0.61
CA ILE A 75 13.20 3.39 0.44
C ILE A 75 11.88 2.71 0.05
N ARG A 76 11.46 2.81 -1.22
CA ARG A 76 10.24 2.19 -1.75
C ARG A 76 10.22 0.67 -1.60
N SER A 77 11.32 -0.02 -1.91
CA SER A 77 11.45 -1.47 -1.71
C SER A 77 11.46 -1.89 -0.24
N THR A 78 11.83 -0.98 0.65
CA THR A 78 11.95 -1.21 2.10
C THR A 78 10.76 -0.66 2.88
N VAL A 79 9.78 -0.01 2.21
CA VAL A 79 8.60 0.51 2.90
C VAL A 79 7.89 -0.65 3.58
N ARG A 80 7.81 -0.57 4.91
CA ARG A 80 7.04 -1.47 5.77
C ARG A 80 5.72 -1.79 5.08
N THR A 81 5.63 -3.01 4.57
CA THR A 81 4.42 -3.53 3.95
C THR A 81 3.26 -3.42 4.95
N ASN A 82 2.02 -3.41 4.44
CA ASN A 82 0.83 -3.39 5.30
C ASN A 82 0.93 -4.45 6.43
N ASN A 83 1.57 -5.59 6.17
CA ASN A 83 1.83 -6.63 7.15
C ASN A 83 2.60 -6.18 8.39
N HIS A 84 3.55 -5.25 8.26
CA HIS A 84 4.30 -4.72 9.41
C HIS A 84 3.41 -3.83 10.29
N VAL A 85 2.62 -2.96 9.65
CA VAL A 85 1.64 -2.10 10.34
C VAL A 85 0.57 -2.97 11.00
N GLU A 86 0.02 -3.95 10.29
CA GLU A 86 -1.00 -4.86 10.82
C GLU A 86 -0.46 -5.77 11.93
N ARG A 87 0.82 -6.18 11.86
CA ARG A 87 1.47 -6.91 12.97
C ARG A 87 1.53 -6.04 14.22
N CYS A 88 1.95 -4.79 14.10
CA CYS A 88 1.97 -3.84 15.22
C CYS A 88 0.55 -3.59 15.77
N ASN A 89 -0.41 -3.31 14.88
CA ASN A 89 -1.80 -3.08 15.25
C ASN A 89 -2.42 -4.28 15.97
N ARG A 90 -2.14 -5.51 15.55
CA ARG A 90 -2.60 -6.73 16.25
C ARG A 90 -2.09 -6.81 17.67
N VAL A 91 -0.80 -6.54 17.89
CA VAL A 91 -0.21 -6.54 19.24
C VAL A 91 -0.85 -5.46 20.11
N LEU A 92 -0.99 -4.23 19.60
CA LEU A 92 -1.63 -3.15 20.34
C LEU A 92 -3.08 -3.46 20.69
N ARG A 93 -3.89 -3.95 19.73
CA ARG A 93 -5.28 -4.36 19.98
C ARG A 93 -5.36 -5.46 21.03
N TYR A 94 -4.47 -6.45 20.97
CA TYR A 94 -4.41 -7.53 21.96
C TYR A 94 -4.14 -6.99 23.37
N LEU A 95 -3.14 -6.11 23.52
CA LEU A 95 -2.79 -5.53 24.81
C LEU A 95 -3.88 -4.59 25.35
N GLU A 96 -4.56 -3.87 24.47
CA GLU A 96 -5.69 -3.01 24.85
C GLU A 96 -6.98 -3.77 25.15
N LYS A 97 -7.16 -4.99 24.62
CA LYS A 97 -8.35 -5.82 24.83
C LYS A 97 -8.62 -6.04 26.33
N LEU A 98 -7.56 -6.30 27.10
CA LEU A 98 -7.64 -6.51 28.55
C LEU A 98 -7.89 -5.21 29.34
N ARG A 99 -7.78 -4.05 28.69
CA ARG A 99 -7.75 -2.73 29.34
C ARG A 99 -8.96 -1.85 29.03
N TYR A 100 -10.04 -2.42 28.52
CA TYR A 100 -11.19 -1.65 28.03
C TYR A 100 -11.80 -0.71 29.09
N LYS A 101 -11.84 -1.11 30.38
CA LYS A 101 -12.33 -0.26 31.50
C LYS A 101 -11.38 0.88 31.92
N TRP A 102 -10.12 0.83 31.47
CA TRP A 102 -9.03 1.71 31.93
C TRP A 102 -8.56 2.69 30.85
N ARG A 103 -9.37 2.91 29.80
CA ARG A 103 -9.08 3.78 28.63
C ARG A 103 -9.21 5.28 28.94
N ARG A 104 -8.53 5.77 29.97
CA ARG A 104 -8.29 7.21 30.13
C ARG A 104 -7.12 7.63 29.25
N ARG A 105 -7.18 8.81 28.61
CA ARG A 105 -6.18 9.30 27.64
C ARG A 105 -4.73 9.14 28.12
N ARG A 106 -4.43 9.51 29.38
CA ARG A 106 -3.09 9.36 29.97
C ARG A 106 -2.63 7.89 30.08
N ALA A 107 -3.54 6.98 30.41
CA ALA A 107 -3.22 5.56 30.57
C ALA A 107 -2.95 4.85 29.24
N ILE A 108 -3.62 5.26 28.16
CA ILE A 108 -3.37 4.79 26.80
C ILE A 108 -1.99 5.26 26.33
N ILE A 109 -1.70 6.57 26.44
CA ILE A 109 -0.40 7.13 26.03
C ILE A 109 0.74 6.45 26.78
N ARG A 110 0.64 6.36 28.12
CA ARG A 110 1.65 5.69 28.94
C ARG A 110 1.84 4.23 28.54
N HIS A 111 0.76 3.53 28.18
CA HIS A 111 0.85 2.15 27.72
C HIS A 111 1.61 2.03 26.41
N ILE A 112 1.25 2.82 25.41
CA ILE A 112 1.90 2.80 24.10
C ILE A 112 3.39 3.11 24.25
N LEU A 113 3.74 4.13 25.04
CA LEU A 113 5.14 4.48 25.30
C LEU A 113 5.92 3.33 25.97
N LEU A 114 5.32 2.66 26.97
CA LEU A 114 5.95 1.50 27.62
C LEU A 114 6.17 0.34 26.65
N GLN A 115 5.20 0.06 25.76
CA GLN A 115 5.36 -0.99 24.75
C GLN A 115 6.44 -0.64 23.72
N PHE A 116 6.52 0.64 23.34
CA PHE A 116 7.56 1.11 22.45
C PHE A 116 8.95 0.99 23.09
N GLN A 117 9.09 1.36 24.36
CA GLN A 117 10.35 1.18 25.10
C GLN A 117 10.74 -0.30 25.19
N ASN A 118 9.79 -1.19 25.53
CA ASN A 118 10.05 -2.62 25.60
C ASN A 118 10.49 -3.19 24.25
N TRP A 119 9.87 -2.72 23.16
CA TRP A 119 10.24 -3.13 21.80
C TRP A 119 11.66 -2.67 21.43
N MET A 120 12.03 -1.43 21.74
CA MET A 120 13.41 -0.94 21.51
C MET A 120 14.42 -1.76 22.32
N ASN A 121 14.17 -1.95 23.61
CA ASN A 121 15.05 -2.76 24.48
C ASN A 121 15.17 -4.20 23.98
N HIS A 122 14.10 -4.80 23.42
CA HIS A 122 14.16 -6.16 22.89
C HIS A 122 15.04 -6.26 21.63
N ASN A 123 14.96 -5.27 20.74
CA ASN A 123 15.79 -5.23 19.53
C ASN A 123 17.26 -4.96 19.84
N GLU A 124 17.56 -4.11 20.83
CA GLU A 124 18.94 -3.84 21.28
C GLU A 124 19.59 -5.09 21.89
N ASN A 125 18.81 -5.94 22.57
CA ASN A 125 19.30 -7.16 23.20
C ASN A 125 19.27 -8.40 22.29
N ASN A 126 18.81 -8.27 21.04
CA ASN A 126 18.76 -9.39 20.08
C ASN A 126 19.04 -8.92 18.65
N PRO A 127 20.31 -8.66 18.28
CA PRO A 127 20.69 -8.03 17.02
C PRO A 127 20.56 -8.92 15.77
N ALA A 128 20.05 -10.16 15.89
CA ALA A 128 20.18 -11.19 14.86
C ALA A 128 18.84 -11.64 14.27
N ILE A 129 17.99 -10.75 13.76
CA ILE A 129 16.93 -11.10 12.80
C ILE A 129 16.66 -9.91 11.86
N ASP A 130 17.64 -9.52 11.04
CA ASP A 130 17.43 -8.67 9.87
C ASP A 130 18.40 -9.12 8.75
N THR A 131 18.07 -10.26 8.12
CA THR A 131 18.57 -10.68 6.79
C THR A 131 17.38 -10.92 5.88
#